data_AF-A0A7H1N4V2-F1
#
_entry.id   AF-A0A7H1N4V2-F1
#
_cell.length_a   1.000
_cell.length_b   1.000
_cell.length_c   1.000
_cell.angle_alpha   90.00
_cell.angle_beta   90.00
_cell.angle_gamma   90.00
#
_symmetry.space_group_name_H-M   'P 1'
#
loop_
_entity.id
_entity.type
_entity.pdbx_description
1 polymer ?
#
loop_
_entity_poly.entity_id
_entity_poly.type
_entity_poly.pdbx_seq_one_letter_code
_entity_poly.pdbx_strand_id
1 'polypeptide(L)'
;MTDVRRFLDGVFAGHVHAKRIASLANGTLGVMTGASLAVSMIGHALAQARGLLTKHAVKQVDRLLSNAGVSVWEMFGQWVPEAVGGRKEIVVAMDWTDFDADGQ
;
A
#
# COMPACT_ATOMS: atom_id res chain seq x y z
N MET A 1 -1.40 4.28 -18.13
CA MET A 1 -1.39 3.56 -16.84
C MET A 1 -1.08 4.59 -15.76
N THR A 2 -1.99 4.83 -14.83
CA THR A 2 -1.79 5.85 -13.79
C THR A 2 -0.62 5.45 -12.89
N ASP A 3 0.38 6.33 -12.76
CA ASP A 3 1.48 6.12 -11.82
C ASP A 3 0.93 6.04 -10.39
N VAL A 4 1.11 4.89 -9.75
CA VAL A 4 0.65 4.60 -8.37
C VAL A 4 1.13 5.69 -7.41
N ARG A 5 2.36 6.19 -7.60
CA ARG A 5 2.92 7.24 -6.75
C ARG A 5 2.09 8.51 -6.83
N ARG A 6 1.78 8.96 -8.05
CA ARG A 6 0.99 10.18 -8.30
C ARG A 6 -0.41 10.07 -7.71
N PHE A 7 -1.03 8.90 -7.82
CA PHE A 7 -2.33 8.65 -7.19
C PHE A 7 -2.24 8.80 -5.66
N LEU A 8 -1.28 8.13 -5.01
CA LEU A 8 -1.12 8.24 -3.56
C LEU A 8 -0.72 9.63 -3.08
N ASP A 9 0.04 10.39 -3.87
CA ASP A 9 0.30 11.81 -3.58
C ASP A 9 -0.99 12.62 -3.56
N GLY A 10 -1.91 12.38 -4.51
CA GLY A 10 -3.20 13.06 -4.53
C GLY A 10 -4.05 12.77 -3.29
N VAL A 11 -4.09 11.51 -2.85
CA VAL A 11 -4.89 11.08 -1.70
C VAL A 11 -4.30 11.55 -0.37
N PHE A 12 -2.98 11.47 -0.22
CA PHE A 12 -2.30 11.65 1.07
C PHE A 12 -1.46 12.93 1.18
N ALA A 13 -1.53 13.83 0.19
CA ALA A 13 -0.78 15.09 0.19
C ALA A 13 -0.92 15.83 1.53
N GLY A 14 0.22 16.25 2.09
CA GLY A 14 0.29 17.01 3.35
C GLY A 14 0.07 16.20 4.63
N HIS A 15 -0.41 14.96 4.55
CA HIS A 15 -0.74 14.13 5.72
C HIS A 15 0.26 12.98 5.93
N VAL A 16 0.84 12.47 4.85
CA VAL A 16 1.82 11.37 4.89
C VAL A 16 3.16 11.84 4.34
N HIS A 17 4.24 11.55 5.06
CA HIS A 17 5.59 11.92 4.63
C HIS A 17 5.95 11.29 3.26
N ALA A 18 6.56 12.07 2.37
CA ALA A 18 6.83 11.66 0.99
C ALA A 18 7.59 10.32 0.85
N LYS A 19 8.53 10.01 1.75
CA LYS A 19 9.22 8.70 1.77
C LYS A 19 8.28 7.52 2.05
N ARG A 20 7.25 7.71 2.89
CA ARG A 20 6.25 6.67 3.18
C ARG A 20 5.33 6.46 1.98
N ILE A 21 4.92 7.55 1.32
CA ILE A 21 4.18 7.46 0.05
C ILE A 21 5.00 6.68 -1.01
N ALA A 22 6.32 6.89 -1.09
CA ALA A 22 7.17 6.16 -2.03
C ALA A 22 7.24 4.68 -1.69
N SER A 23 7.35 4.36 -0.40
CA SER A 23 7.38 3.00 0.10
C SER A 23 6.08 2.26 -0.23
N LEU A 24 4.93 2.90 0.02
CA LEU A 24 3.60 2.38 -0.33
C LEU A 24 3.47 2.16 -1.84
N ALA A 25 3.83 3.16 -2.66
CA ALA A 25 3.76 3.06 -4.12
C ALA A 25 4.60 1.89 -4.66
N ASN A 26 5.81 1.71 -4.14
CA ASN A 26 6.69 0.61 -4.53
C ASN A 26 6.14 -0.76 -4.07
N GLY A 27 5.62 -0.85 -2.84
CA GLY A 27 4.96 -2.06 -2.35
C GLY A 27 3.77 -2.45 -3.23
N THR A 28 2.87 -1.51 -3.50
CA THR A 28 1.71 -1.72 -4.38
C THR A 28 2.12 -2.11 -5.79
N LEU A 29 3.13 -1.47 -6.38
CA LEU A 29 3.65 -1.87 -7.69
C LEU A 29 4.16 -3.32 -7.67
N GLY A 30 4.91 -3.71 -6.61
CA GLY A 30 5.38 -5.08 -6.44
C GLY A 30 4.22 -6.08 -6.36
N VAL A 31 3.17 -5.78 -5.58
CA VAL A 31 1.96 -6.61 -5.48
C VAL A 31 1.27 -6.73 -6.85
N MET A 32 1.04 -5.62 -7.54
CA MET A 32 0.37 -5.62 -8.85
C MET A 32 1.18 -6.36 -9.92
N THR A 33 2.51 -6.31 -9.85
CA THR A 33 3.40 -6.99 -10.80
C THR A 33 3.48 -8.48 -10.52
N GLY A 34 3.53 -8.88 -9.25
CA GLY A 34 3.71 -10.27 -8.85
C GLY A 34 2.42 -11.05 -8.58
N ALA A 35 1.27 -10.36 -8.51
CA ALA A 35 -0.03 -10.91 -8.12
C ALA A 35 0.03 -11.78 -6.85
N SER A 36 0.84 -11.36 -5.87
CA SER A 36 1.11 -12.09 -4.62
C SER A 36 1.27 -11.13 -3.46
N LEU A 37 0.88 -11.58 -2.25
CA LEU A 37 1.08 -10.87 -1.00
C LEU A 37 2.27 -11.40 -0.18
N ALA A 38 2.99 -12.43 -0.65
CA ALA A 38 4.20 -12.87 0.03
C ALA A 38 5.30 -11.81 -0.08
N VAL A 39 5.86 -11.37 1.06
CA VAL A 39 6.85 -10.27 1.16
C VAL A 39 8.01 -10.42 0.17
N SER A 40 8.56 -11.63 0.08
CA SER A 40 9.66 -11.96 -0.85
C SER A 40 9.22 -11.81 -2.31
N MET A 41 8.02 -12.28 -2.67
CA MET A 41 7.47 -12.18 -4.02
C MET A 41 7.17 -10.75 -4.43
N ILE A 42 6.63 -9.93 -3.52
CA ILE A 42 6.44 -8.49 -3.76
C ILE A 42 7.80 -7.83 -4.06
N GLY A 43 8.83 -8.15 -3.28
CA GLY A 43 10.18 -7.63 -3.49
C GLY A 43 10.81 -8.08 -4.81
N HIS A 44 10.65 -9.35 -5.18
CA HIS A 44 11.13 -9.88 -6.47
C HIS A 44 10.45 -9.18 -7.65
N ALA A 45 9.12 -9.06 -7.60
CA ALA A 45 8.35 -8.43 -8.65
C ALA A 45 8.66 -6.92 -8.76
N LEU A 46 8.83 -6.24 -7.63
CA LEU A 46 9.29 -4.85 -7.60
C LEU A 46 10.68 -4.68 -8.21
N ALA A 47 11.61 -5.59 -7.90
CA ALA A 47 12.95 -5.58 -8.48
C ALA A 47 12.91 -5.72 -9.99
N GLN A 48 12.10 -6.64 -10.52
CA GLN A 48 11.86 -6.77 -11.95
C GLN A 48 11.25 -5.49 -12.55
N ALA A 49 10.21 -4.94 -11.93
CA ALA A 49 9.48 -3.77 -12.45
C ALA A 49 10.33 -2.48 -12.50
N ARG A 50 11.33 -2.35 -11.62
CA ARG A 50 12.13 -1.13 -11.45
C ARG A 50 13.62 -1.30 -11.74
N GLY A 51 14.06 -2.49 -12.17
CA GLY A 51 15.47 -2.80 -12.40
C GLY A 51 16.35 -2.71 -11.15
N LEU A 52 15.82 -3.14 -9.99
CA LEU A 52 16.52 -3.09 -8.70
C LEU A 52 17.20 -4.42 -8.39
N LEU A 53 18.15 -4.39 -7.44
CA LEU A 53 18.66 -5.61 -6.84
C LEU A 53 17.59 -6.25 -5.94
N THR A 54 17.29 -7.52 -6.19
CA THR A 54 16.29 -8.32 -5.47
C THR A 54 16.42 -8.21 -3.95
N LYS A 55 17.64 -8.39 -3.40
CA LYS A 55 17.89 -8.28 -1.95
C LYS A 55 17.46 -6.94 -1.36
N HIS A 56 17.60 -5.86 -2.11
CA HIS A 56 17.25 -4.52 -1.66
C HIS A 56 15.75 -4.26 -1.77
N ALA A 57 15.12 -4.73 -2.84
CA ALA A 57 13.68 -4.61 -3.03
C ALA A 57 12.90 -5.41 -1.98
N VAL A 58 13.29 -6.65 -1.67
CA VAL A 58 12.68 -7.43 -0.57
C VAL A 58 12.82 -6.69 0.76
N LYS A 59 14.00 -6.14 1.05
CA LYS A 59 14.23 -5.33 2.26
C LYS A 59 13.42 -4.02 2.28
N GLN A 60 13.08 -3.45 1.12
CA GLN A 60 12.19 -2.29 1.06
C GLN A 60 10.77 -2.65 1.46
N VAL A 61 10.26 -3.81 1.00
CA VAL A 61 8.91 -4.29 1.36
C VAL A 61 8.84 -4.66 2.84
N ASP A 62 9.83 -5.38 3.36
CA ASP A 62 9.91 -5.72 4.79
C ASP A 62 9.89 -4.46 5.69
N ARG A 63 10.67 -3.44 5.31
CA ARG A 63 10.68 -2.14 6.01
C ARG A 63 9.41 -1.32 5.84
N LEU A 64 8.63 -1.54 4.79
CA LEU A 64 7.31 -0.93 4.65
C LEU A 64 6.38 -1.49 5.72
N LEU A 65 6.31 -2.82 5.85
CA LEU A 65 5.39 -3.51 6.75
C LEU A 65 5.74 -3.31 8.23
N SER A 66 7.01 -3.07 8.55
CA SER A 66 7.47 -2.74 9.91
C SER A 66 7.52 -1.23 10.21
N ASN A 67 7.05 -0.37 9.30
CA ASN A 67 7.11 1.08 9.49
C ASN A 67 5.98 1.58 10.40
N ALA A 68 6.27 1.81 11.69
CA ALA A 68 5.31 2.37 12.65
C ALA A 68 4.71 3.74 12.24
N GLY A 69 5.35 4.44 11.29
CA GLY A 69 4.83 5.67 10.71
C GLY A 69 3.76 5.48 9.63
N VAL A 70 3.46 4.25 9.24
CA VAL A 70 2.36 3.86 8.35
C VAL A 70 1.27 3.23 9.23
N SER A 71 0.38 4.07 9.75
CA SER A 71 -0.80 3.59 10.48
C SER A 71 -1.97 3.48 9.52
N VAL A 72 -2.42 2.25 9.26
CA VAL A 72 -3.57 1.97 8.36
C VAL A 72 -4.81 2.69 8.86
N TRP A 73 -5.05 2.66 10.17
CA TRP A 73 -6.21 3.30 10.80
C TRP A 73 -6.23 4.81 10.60
N GLU A 74 -5.10 5.48 10.80
CA GLU A 74 -4.99 6.93 10.59
C GLU A 74 -5.15 7.30 9.11
N MET A 75 -4.65 6.44 8.21
CA MET A 75 -4.75 6.66 6.77
C MET A 75 -6.19 6.57 6.26
N PHE A 76 -7.10 5.88 6.96
CA PHE A 76 -8.52 5.86 6.57
C PHE A 76 -9.16 7.25 6.56
N GLY A 77 -8.69 8.19 7.37
CA GLY A 77 -9.17 9.56 7.37
C GLY A 77 -9.10 10.22 5.99
N GLN A 78 -8.10 9.88 5.17
CA GLN A 78 -7.94 10.43 3.82
C GLN A 78 -8.40 9.46 2.73
N TRP A 79 -8.28 8.16 2.98
CA TRP A 79 -8.69 7.12 2.03
C TRP A 79 -10.21 7.04 1.84
N VAL A 80 -10.98 7.13 2.92
CA VAL A 80 -12.45 7.02 2.85
C VAL A 80 -13.06 8.17 2.02
N PRO A 81 -12.69 9.46 2.21
CA PRO A 81 -13.13 10.53 1.34
C PRO A 81 -12.80 10.34 -0.13
N GLU A 82 -11.59 9.84 -0.47
CA GLU A 82 -11.23 9.52 -1.85
C GLU A 82 -12.14 8.42 -2.43
N ALA A 83 -12.37 7.34 -1.68
CA ALA A 83 -13.20 6.22 -2.12
C ALA A 83 -14.67 6.64 -2.32
N VAL A 84 -15.22 7.42 -1.39
CA VAL A 84 -16.59 7.96 -1.45
C VAL A 84 -16.71 9.02 -2.54
N GLY A 85 -15.69 9.85 -2.74
CA GLY A 85 -15.68 10.95 -3.70
C GLY A 85 -16.81 11.95 -3.46
N GLY A 86 -17.30 12.59 -4.52
CA GLY A 86 -18.39 13.57 -4.45
C GLY A 86 -19.81 12.99 -4.39
N ARG A 87 -19.97 11.71 -4.00
CA ARG A 87 -21.28 11.05 -3.99
C ARG A 87 -22.16 11.62 -2.88
N LYS A 88 -23.42 11.92 -3.20
CA LYS A 88 -24.39 12.44 -2.22
C LYS A 88 -24.93 11.37 -1.28
N GLU A 89 -24.94 10.12 -1.75
CA GLU A 89 -25.43 8.95 -1.02
C GLU A 89 -24.53 7.76 -1.37
N ILE A 90 -24.32 6.87 -0.42
CA ILE A 90 -23.59 5.61 -0.59
C ILE A 90 -24.35 4.47 0.07
N VAL A 91 -24.20 3.27 -0.49
CA VAL A 91 -24.63 2.04 0.16
C VAL A 91 -23.39 1.35 0.70
N VAL A 92 -23.38 1.08 2.00
CA VAL A 92 -22.27 0.37 2.66
C VAL A 92 -22.69 -1.09 2.86
N ALA A 93 -22.03 -2.00 2.15
CA ALA A 93 -22.11 -3.42 2.43
C ALA A 93 -21.20 -3.71 3.63
N MET A 94 -21.79 -4.02 4.78
CA MET A 94 -21.06 -4.43 5.98
C MET A 94 -21.09 -5.95 6.07
N ASP A 95 -19.91 -6.55 6.10
CA ASP A 95 -19.70 -7.97 6.34
C ASP A 95 -18.52 -8.11 7.31
N TRP A 96 -18.47 -9.21 8.05
CA TRP A 96 -17.40 -9.47 9.00
C TRP A 96 -16.64 -10.73 8.59
N THR A 97 -15.32 -10.64 8.59
CA THR A 97 -14.43 -11.79 8.41
C THR A 97 -13.42 -11.75 9.53
N ASP A 98 -13.34 -12.84 10.28
CA ASP A 98 -12.30 -13.00 11.29
C ASP A 98 -10.98 -13.33 10.59
N PHE A 99 -9.93 -12.62 10.99
CA PHE A 99 -8.57 -13.01 10.67
C PHE A 99 -8.07 -13.87 11.82
N ASP A 100 -7.67 -15.11 11.51
CA ASP A 100 -6.94 -15.92 12.48
C ASP A 100 -5.69 -15.14 12.90
N ALA A 101 -5.50 -14.97 14.21
CA ALA A 101 -4.22 -14.50 14.71
C ALA A 101 -3.14 -15.49 14.28
N ASP A 102 -1.98 -14.98 13.86
CA ASP A 102 -0.81 -15.83 13.63
C ASP A 102 -0.54 -16.59 14.93
N GLY A 103 -0.88 -17.88 14.97
CA GLY A 103 -0.60 -18.76 16.08
C GLY A 103 0.90 -19.00 16.15
N GLN A 104 1.61 -18.10 16.82
CA GLN A 104 2.99 -18.30 17.26
C GLN A 104 3.02 -18.90 18.67
#